data_AF-A0A963MWQ7-F1
#
_entry.id   AF-A0A963MWQ7-F1
#
_cell.length_a   1.000
_cell.length_b   1.000
_cell.length_c   1.000
_cell.angle_alpha   90.00
_cell.angle_beta   90.00
_cell.angle_gamma   90.00
#
_symmetry.space_group_name_H-M   'P 1'
#
loop_
_entity.id
_entity.type
_entity.pdbx_description
1 polymer ?
#
loop_
_entity_poly.entity_id
_entity_poly.type
_entity_poly.pdbx_seq_one_letter_code
_entity_poly.pdbx_strand_id
1 'polypeptide(L)'
;VRIGLANRVLPDVGFLDGAREFAQRVASKAPFSMQLAKEQLNMAAERTLDAALTAELEGMMFVGTTQDWQEGIDAFAEKRTPVFKGV
;
A
#
# COMPACT_ATOMS: atom_id res chain seq x y z
N VAL A 1 -2.23 -21.88 3.85
CA VAL A 1 -3.01 -20.76 3.26
C VAL A 1 -4.46 -21.09 2.91
N ARG A 2 -4.88 -22.36 2.80
CA ARG A 2 -6.22 -22.79 2.33
C ARG A 2 -7.45 -22.12 2.97
N ILE A 3 -7.36 -21.68 4.23
CA ILE A 3 -8.50 -21.09 4.98
C ILE A 3 -8.39 -19.58 5.18
N GLY A 4 -7.42 -18.91 4.55
CA GLY A 4 -7.27 -17.45 4.65
C GLY A 4 -6.56 -16.92 5.90
N LEU A 5 -6.17 -17.77 6.87
CA LEU A 5 -5.42 -17.32 8.07
C LEU A 5 -4.03 -16.74 7.73
N ALA A 6 -3.42 -17.22 6.64
CA ALA A 6 -2.12 -16.75 6.18
C ALA A 6 -2.15 -16.55 4.67
N ASN A 7 -1.34 -15.59 4.19
CA ASN A 7 -1.28 -15.22 2.77
C ASN A 7 -0.38 -16.13 1.94
N ARG A 8 0.75 -16.61 2.50
CA ARG A 8 1.75 -17.41 1.78
C ARG A 8 2.33 -18.51 2.67
N VAL A 9 2.78 -19.61 2.06
CA VAL A 9 3.64 -20.63 2.68
C VAL A 9 4.98 -20.57 1.96
N LEU A 10 6.08 -20.55 2.71
CA LEU A 10 7.44 -20.56 2.19
C LEU A 10 8.20 -21.74 2.81
N PRO A 11 9.24 -22.27 2.13
CA PRO A 11 10.16 -23.24 2.72
C PRO A 11 10.84 -22.67 3.97
N ASP A 12 11.24 -23.56 4.89
CA ASP A 12 11.93 -23.18 6.12
C ASP A 12 13.30 -22.54 5.83
N VAL A 13 14.07 -23.18 4.94
CA VAL A 13 15.31 -22.62 4.40
C VAL A 13 14.99 -21.36 3.59
N GLY A 14 15.53 -20.22 4.01
CA GLY A 14 15.32 -18.93 3.35
C GLY A 14 13.97 -18.25 3.68
N PHE A 15 13.21 -18.75 4.66
CA PHE A 15 11.91 -18.18 5.03
C PHE A 15 11.97 -16.67 5.30
N LEU A 16 12.93 -16.24 6.14
CA LEU A 16 13.06 -14.85 6.52
C LEU A 16 13.44 -13.96 5.34
N ASP A 17 14.21 -14.46 4.39
CA ASP A 17 14.62 -13.68 3.23
C ASP A 17 13.44 -13.47 2.29
N GLY A 18 12.61 -14.50 2.05
CA GLY A 18 11.36 -14.36 1.31
C GLY A 18 10.35 -13.44 2.00
N ALA A 19 10.27 -13.48 3.34
CA ALA A 19 9.43 -12.56 4.10
C ALA A 19 9.93 -11.10 4.01
N ARG A 20 11.25 -10.89 4.08
CA ARG A 20 11.88 -9.57 3.92
C ARG A 20 11.72 -9.02 2.52
N GLU A 21 11.81 -9.85 1.49
CA GLU A 21 11.56 -9.42 0.11
C GLU A 21 10.16 -8.83 -0.02
N PHE A 22 9.15 -9.50 0.57
CA PHE A 22 7.79 -8.94 0.60
C PHE A 22 7.74 -7.59 1.33
N ALA A 23 8.38 -7.50 2.51
CA ALA A 23 8.43 -6.25 3.27
C ALA A 23 9.11 -5.12 2.49
N GLN A 24 10.19 -5.40 1.77
CA GLN A 24 10.90 -4.45 0.92
C GLN A 24 10.01 -3.94 -0.22
N ARG A 25 9.23 -4.82 -0.86
CA ARG A 25 8.28 -4.41 -1.91
C ARG A 25 7.15 -3.52 -1.39
N VAL A 26 6.77 -3.68 -0.13
CA VAL A 26 5.80 -2.79 0.53
C VAL A 26 6.46 -1.46 0.88
N ALA A 27 7.68 -1.51 1.44
CA ALA A 27 8.45 -0.32 1.79
C ALA A 27 8.88 0.53 0.58
N SER A 28 8.93 -0.05 -0.62
CA SER A 28 9.24 0.66 -1.87
C SER A 28 8.04 1.41 -2.48
N LYS A 29 6.93 1.55 -1.76
CA LYS A 29 5.70 2.23 -2.20
C LYS A 29 5.55 3.57 -1.49
N ALA A 30 4.71 4.45 -2.04
CA ALA A 30 4.39 5.75 -1.44
C ALA A 30 3.86 5.57 0.00
N PRO A 31 4.57 6.06 1.03
CA PRO A 31 4.24 5.80 2.43
C PRO A 31 2.82 6.24 2.81
N PHE A 32 2.40 7.45 2.43
CA PHE A 32 1.05 7.94 2.73
C PHE A 32 -0.05 7.12 2.05
N SER A 33 0.14 6.73 0.79
CA SER A 33 -0.81 5.86 0.09
C SER A 33 -0.94 4.49 0.77
N MET A 34 0.19 3.89 1.17
CA MET A 34 0.19 2.60 1.87
C MET A 34 -0.45 2.68 3.26
N GLN A 35 -0.20 3.76 3.99
CA GLN A 35 -0.80 4.00 5.30
C GLN A 35 -2.32 4.10 5.20
N LEU A 36 -2.82 4.96 4.32
CA LEU A 36 -4.26 5.16 4.13
C LEU A 36 -4.94 3.90 3.61
N ALA A 37 -4.36 3.22 2.61
CA ALA A 37 -4.90 1.96 2.12
C ALA A 37 -5.04 0.91 3.24
N LYS A 38 -4.03 0.80 4.12
CA LYS A 38 -4.07 -0.12 5.25
C LYS A 38 -5.14 0.27 6.28
N GLU A 39 -5.27 1.55 6.59
CA GLU A 39 -6.30 2.06 7.50
C GLU A 39 -7.71 1.77 6.97
N GLN A 40 -7.95 2.05 5.68
CA GLN A 40 -9.23 1.78 5.03
C GLN A 40 -9.58 0.29 5.07
N LEU A 41 -8.62 -0.61 4.79
CA LEU A 41 -8.82 -2.05 4.87
C LEU A 41 -9.15 -2.53 6.28
N ASN A 42 -8.48 -1.99 7.31
CA ASN A 42 -8.75 -2.35 8.70
C ASN A 42 -10.14 -1.90 9.15
N MET A 43 -10.60 -0.74 8.68
CA MET A 43 -11.91 -0.17 9.03
C MET A 43 -13.06 -0.71 8.15
N ALA A 44 -12.77 -1.50 7.12
CA ALA A 44 -13.76 -1.95 6.14
C ALA A 44 -14.90 -2.78 6.74
N ALA A 45 -14.63 -3.53 7.83
CA ALA A 45 -15.64 -4.31 8.54
C ALA A 45 -16.50 -3.47 9.50
N GLU A 46 -16.05 -2.26 9.85
CA GLU A 46 -16.69 -1.39 10.84
C GLU A 46 -17.55 -0.29 10.18
N ARG A 47 -17.32 0.00 8.90
CA ARG A 47 -18.00 1.06 8.16
C ARG A 47 -19.10 0.51 7.26
N THR A 48 -20.13 1.32 7.05
CA THR A 48 -21.04 1.12 5.91
C THR A 48 -20.28 1.38 4.61
N LEU A 49 -20.78 0.85 3.49
CA LEU A 49 -20.18 1.09 2.18
C LEU A 49 -20.05 2.59 1.86
N ASP A 50 -21.10 3.37 2.10
CA ASP A 50 -21.10 4.82 1.85
C ASP A 50 -20.05 5.56 2.69
N ALA A 51 -19.90 5.19 3.96
CA ALA A 51 -18.88 5.76 4.83
C ALA A 51 -17.46 5.35 4.38
N ALA A 52 -17.28 4.11 3.93
CA ALA A 52 -16.00 3.64 3.40
C ALA A 52 -15.60 4.40 2.12
N LEU A 53 -16.54 4.59 1.19
CA LEU A 53 -16.33 5.35 -0.05
C LEU A 53 -16.04 6.83 0.21
N THR A 54 -16.72 7.43 1.18
CA THR A 54 -16.46 8.83 1.58
C THR A 54 -15.05 8.98 2.14
N ALA A 55 -14.64 8.10 3.05
CA ALA A 55 -13.29 8.09 3.61
C ALA A 55 -12.21 7.80 2.54
N GLU A 56 -12.53 6.96 1.55
CA GLU A 56 -11.62 6.68 0.43
C GLU A 56 -11.41 7.93 -0.45
N LEU A 57 -12.49 8.65 -0.77
CA LEU A 57 -12.41 9.90 -1.51
C LEU A 57 -11.57 10.95 -0.78
N GLU A 58 -11.79 11.13 0.52
CA GLU A 58 -11.01 12.05 1.36
C GLU A 58 -9.53 11.67 1.39
N GLY A 59 -9.23 10.38 1.60
CA GLY A 59 -7.87 9.86 1.56
C GLY A 59 -7.20 10.07 0.20
N MET A 60 -7.92 9.85 -0.90
CA MET A 60 -7.40 10.06 -2.25
C MET A 60 -7.12 11.54 -2.53
N MET A 61 -8.00 12.45 -2.09
CA MET A 61 -7.76 13.89 -2.17
C MET A 61 -6.50 14.30 -1.41
N PHE A 62 -6.29 13.77 -0.20
CA PHE A 62 -5.07 14.03 0.56
C PHE A 62 -3.83 13.51 -0.17
N VAL A 63 -3.81 12.24 -0.60
CA VAL A 63 -2.67 11.67 -1.33
C VAL A 63 -2.36 12.49 -2.58
N GLY A 64 -3.38 12.97 -3.29
CA GLY A 64 -3.24 13.84 -4.46
C GLY A 64 -2.48 15.15 -4.21
N THR A 65 -2.31 15.56 -2.95
CA THR A 65 -1.52 16.75 -2.56
C THR A 65 -0.06 16.46 -2.22
N THR A 66 0.32 15.18 -2.13
CA THR A 66 1.69 14.76 -1.74
C THR A 66 2.66 14.82 -2.92
N GLN A 67 3.96 14.98 -2.64
CA GLN A 67 4.98 14.93 -3.69
C GLN A 67 5.11 13.52 -4.26
N ASP A 68 4.90 12.50 -3.43
CA ASP A 68 4.93 11.11 -3.84
C ASP A 68 3.85 10.76 -4.87
N TRP A 69 2.70 11.44 -4.85
CA TRP A 69 1.69 11.31 -5.90
C TRP A 69 2.20 11.82 -7.24
N GLN A 70 2.78 13.03 -7.26
CA GLN A 70 3.36 13.60 -8.48
C GLN A 70 4.51 12.74 -8.99
N GLU A 71 5.41 12.30 -8.12
CA GLU A 71 6.51 11.38 -8.45
C GLU A 71 6.01 10.06 -8.99
N GLY A 72 4.88 9.54 -8.50
CA GLY A 72 4.27 8.34 -9.06
C GLY A 72 3.78 8.54 -10.50
N ILE A 73 3.19 9.69 -10.80
CA ILE A 73 2.72 10.07 -12.14
C ILE A 73 3.91 10.25 -13.09
N ASP A 74 4.90 11.05 -12.71
CA ASP A 74 6.10 11.31 -13.50
C ASP A 74 6.89 10.01 -13.71
N ALA A 75 7.05 9.28 -12.61
CA ALA A 75 7.35 7.86 -12.47
C ALA A 75 6.98 7.01 -13.68
N PHE A 76 5.66 6.93 -13.79
CA PHE A 76 4.95 6.11 -14.74
C PHE A 76 5.07 6.63 -16.16
N ALA A 77 4.94 7.94 -16.36
CA ALA A 77 5.04 8.58 -17.67
C ALA A 77 6.44 8.39 -18.29
N GLU A 78 7.49 8.50 -17.47
CA GLU A 78 8.89 8.35 -17.86
C GLU A 78 9.37 6.89 -17.90
N LYS A 79 8.52 5.93 -17.49
CA LYS A 79 8.84 4.49 -17.40
C LYS A 79 10.07 4.19 -16.55
N ARG A 80 10.29 4.96 -15.48
CA ARG A 80 11.36 4.73 -14.51
C ARG A 80 10.81 4.23 -13.18
N THR A 81 11.68 3.74 -12.31
CA THR A 81 11.30 3.39 -10.95
C THR A 81 11.08 4.68 -10.13
N PRO A 82 9.93 4.83 -9.44
CA PRO A 82 9.69 6.01 -8.61
C PRO A 82 10.52 5.97 -7.32
N VAL A 83 10.88 7.14 -6.83
CA VAL A 83 11.60 7.35 -5.56
C VAL A 83 10.70 8.10 -4.59
N PHE A 84 9.96 7.34 -3.79
CA PHE A 84 9.07 7.90 -2.77
C PHE A 84 9.84 8.34 -1.52
N LYS A 85 9.47 9.50 -0.99
CA LYS A 85 10.13 10.14 0.17
C LYS A 85 9.23 10.25 1.39
N GLY A 86 7.94 9.99 1.27
CA GLY A 86 6.97 10.15 2.35
C GLY A 86 6.65 11.62 2.67
N VAL A 87 6.62 12.47 1.64
CA VAL A 87 6.33 13.92 1.74
C VAL A 87 5.32 14.38 0.70
#